data_AF-A0A382HS68-F1
#
_entry.id   AF-A0A382HS68-F1
#
_cell.length_a   1.000
_cell.length_b   1.000
_cell.length_c   1.000
_cell.angle_alpha   90.00
_cell.angle_beta   90.00
_cell.angle_gamma   90.00
#
_symmetry.space_group_name_H-M   'P 1'
#
loop_
_entity.id
_entity.type
_entity.pdbx_description
1 polymer ?
#
loop_
_entity_poly.entity_id
_entity_poly.type
_entity_poly.pdbx_seq_one_letter_code
_entity_poly.pdbx_strand_id
1 'polypeptide(L)' 'DHAVQIFGGAGYIADYGIERFYRDVRIFRLYEGTSQIQQLIIARNMLRELTD' A
#
# COMPACT_ATOMS: atom_id res chain seq x y z
N ASP A 1 2.85 7.26 5.33
CA ASP A 1 2.57 8.64 5.75
C ASP A 1 3.06 8.89 7.17
N HIS A 2 2.80 8.01 8.14
CA HIS A 2 3.22 8.19 9.54
C HIS A 2 4.73 8.47 9.69
N ALA A 3 5.58 7.73 8.97
CA ALA A 3 7.03 7.97 8.98
C ALA A 3 7.40 9.35 8.41
N VAL A 4 6.72 9.82 7.35
CA VAL A 4 6.89 11.19 6.83
C VAL A 4 6.50 12.21 7.89
N GLN A 5 5.39 11.98 8.59
CA GLN A 5 4.89 12.87 9.64
C GLN A 5 5.84 12.98 10.83
N ILE A 6 6.47 11.87 11.25
CA ILE A 6 7.47 11.86 12.33
C ILE A 6 8.69 12.73 11.97
N PHE A 7 9.09 12.74 10.70
CA PHE A 7 10.21 13.55 10.21
C PHE A 7 9.81 15.02 9.95
N GLY A 8 8.54 15.38 10.09
CA GLY A 8 8.04 16.73 9.85
C GLY A 8 8.41 17.25 8.45
N GLY A 9 8.85 18.51 8.36
CA GLY A 9 9.26 19.10 7.08
C GLY A 9 10.42 18.36 6.39
N ALA A 10 11.34 17.78 7.17
CA ALA A 10 12.43 16.97 6.64
C ALA A 10 11.92 15.69 5.95
N GLY A 11 10.72 15.23 6.32
CA GLY A 11 10.08 14.06 5.72
C GLY A 11 9.60 14.27 4.28
N TYR A 12 9.52 15.51 3.81
CA TYR A 12 9.05 15.88 2.47
C TYR A 12 10.17 16.20 1.49
N ILE A 13 11.42 16.31 1.96
CA ILE A 13 12.56 16.69 1.13
C ILE A 13 13.42 15.47 0.79
N ALA A 14 14.06 15.51 -0.38
CA ALA A 14 14.79 14.37 -0.94
C ALA A 14 16.02 13.95 -0.10
N ASP A 15 16.54 14.85 0.74
CA ASP A 15 17.79 14.67 1.49
C ASP A 15 17.74 13.51 2.50
N TYR A 16 16.56 13.17 3.02
CA TYR A 16 16.38 12.15 4.07
C TYR A 16 15.79 10.83 3.56
N GLY A 17 15.52 10.72 2.25
CA GLY A 17 15.08 9.49 1.57
C GLY A 17 13.67 8.98 1.90
N ILE A 18 13.03 9.43 2.99
CA ILE A 18 11.71 8.95 3.42
C ILE A 18 10.59 9.32 2.44
N GLU A 19 10.70 10.48 1.78
CA GLU A 19 9.77 10.91 0.74
C GLU A 19 9.72 9.92 -0.43
N ARG A 20 10.89 9.35 -0.79
CA ARG A 20 11.00 8.37 -1.87
C ARG A 20 10.24 7.10 -1.54
N PHE A 21 10.42 6.56 -0.33
CA PHE A 21 9.66 5.39 0.12
C PHE A 21 8.15 5.66 0.13
N TYR A 22 7.74 6.87 0.52
CA TYR A 22 6.33 7.27 0.51
C TYR A 22 5.73 7.32 -0.91
N ARG A 23 6.51 7.72 -1.91
CA ARG A 23 6.11 7.65 -3.33
C ARG A 23 6.09 6.21 -3.83
N ASP A 24 7.16 5.46 -3.60
CA ASP A 24 7.35 4.12 -4.17
C ASP A 24 6.29 3.13 -3.66
N VAL A 25 5.92 3.19 -2.38
CA VAL A 25 4.91 2.30 -1.80
C VAL A 25 3.53 2.44 -2.46
N ARG A 26 3.26 3.53 -3.19
CA ARG A 26 1.99 3.71 -3.89
C ARG A 26 1.76 2.64 -4.96
N ILE A 27 2.82 2.17 -5.63
CA ILE A 27 2.69 1.24 -6.76
C ILE A 27 2.11 -0.11 -6.34
N PHE A 28 2.44 -0.59 -5.14
CA PHE A 28 1.96 -1.88 -4.61
C PHE A 28 0.44 -1.95 -4.45
N ARG A 29 -0.25 -0.80 -4.43
CA ARG A 29 -1.72 -0.76 -4.35
C ARG A 29 -2.40 -0.76 -5.72
N LEU A 30 -1.64 -0.69 -6.81
CA LEU A 30 -2.15 -0.52 -8.17
C LEU A 30 -1.65 -1.62 -9.13
N TYR A 31 -0.37 -1.96 -9.05
CA TYR A 31 0.28 -2.93 -9.92
C TYR A 31 0.02 -4.37 -9.46
N GLU A 32 0.03 -5.33 -10.40
CA GLU A 32 -0.24 -6.77 -10.17
C GLU A 32 -1.55 -7.04 -9.41
N GLY A 33 -2.56 -6.24 -9.72
CA GLY A 33 -3.87 -6.28 -9.07
C GLY A 33 -4.01 -5.16 -8.04
N THR A 34 -4.99 -4.29 -8.26
CA THR A 34 -5.29 -3.22 -7.31
C THR A 34 -5.73 -3.78 -5.96
N SER A 35 -5.66 -2.98 -4.90
CA SER A 35 -6.15 -3.39 -3.58
C SER A 35 -7.60 -3.92 -3.62
N GLN A 36 -8.46 -3.34 -4.47
CA GLN A 36 -9.84 -3.80 -4.66
C GLN A 36 -9.91 -5.18 -5.34
N ILE A 37 -9.09 -5.43 -6.36
CA ILE A 37 -9.02 -6.76 -7.00
C ILE A 37 -8.55 -7.81 -6.00
N GLN A 38 -7.54 -7.51 -5.19
CA GLN A 38 -7.06 -8.43 -4.16
C GLN A 38 -8.15 -8.72 -3.11
N GLN A 39 -8.90 -7.72 -2.67
CA GLN A 39 -10.05 -7.90 -1.77
C GLN A 39 -11.12 -8.82 -2.38
N LEU A 40 -11.43 -8.67 -3.67
CA LEU A 40 -12.39 -9.54 -4.36
C LEU A 40 -11.87 -10.98 -4.50
N ILE A 41 -10.58 -11.17 -4.74
CA ILE A 41 -9.97 -12.52 -4.78
C ILE A 41 -10.09 -13.19 -3.40
N ILE A 42 -9.71 -12.49 -2.33
CA ILE A 42 -9.82 -13.00 -0.96
C ILE A 42 -11.28 -13.34 -0.64
N ALA A 43 -12.23 -12.43 -0.89
CA ALA A 43 -13.63 -12.65 -0.63
C ALA A 43 -14.19 -13.87 -1.37
N ARG A 44 -13.84 -14.04 -2.65
CA ARG A 44 -14.26 -15.22 -3.44
C ARG A 44 -13.67 -16.51 -2.89
N ASN A 45 -12.42 -16.50 -2.45
CA ASN A 45 -11.78 -17.68 -1.86
C ASN A 45 -12.45 -18.05 -0.52
N MET A 46 -12.72 -17.08 0.34
CA MET A 46 -13.45 -17.30 1.61
C MET A 46 -14.85 -17.87 1.38
N LEU A 47 -15.58 -17.38 0.37
CA LEU A 47 -16.91 -17.91 0.06
C LEU A 47 -16.85 -19.35 -0.43
N ARG A 48 -15.85 -19.71 -1.24
CA ARG A 48 -15.64 -21.09 -1.71
C ARG A 48 -15.36 -22.03 -0.54
N GLU A 49 -14.45 -21.65 0.35
CA GLU A 49 -14.11 -22.43 1.56
C GLU A 49 -15.30 -22.65 2.50
N LEU A 50 -16.31 -21.77 2.48
CA LEU A 50 -17.52 -21.92 3.30
C LEU A 50 -18.57 -22.83 2.64
N THR A 51 -18.56 -22.94 1.31
CA THR A 51 -19.54 -23.73 0.54
C THR A 51 -19.06 -25.15 0.25
N ASP A 52 -17.74 -25.35 0.24
CA ASP A 52 -17.08 -26.66 0.11
C ASP A 52 -17.06 -27.40 1.46
#